data_AF-A0A558CUN1-F1
#
_entry.id   AF-A0A558CUN1-F1
#
_cell.length_a   1.000
_cell.length_b   1.000
_cell.length_c   1.000
_cell.angle_alpha   90.00
_cell.angle_beta   90.00
_cell.angle_gamma   90.00
#
_symmetry.space_group_name_H-M   'P 1'
#
loop_
_entity.id
_entity.type
_entity.pdbx_description
1 polymer ?
#
loop_
_entity_poly.entity_id
_entity_poly.type
_entity_poly.pdbx_seq_one_letter_code
_entity_poly.pdbx_strand_id
1 'polypeptide(L)'
;MGFLAGVLAGNAFPHFVRGITRRRYPSVMGNGPVPNFVAGWASLVVAGLLGYWAGPVQHPALLFGSLSSGVLVIGLFHAGPGAFGRKEPA
;
A
#
# COMPACT_ATOMS: atom_id res chain seq x y z
N MET A 1 3.95 2.41 14.96
CA MET A 1 3.58 2.93 13.62
C MET A 1 4.15 2.13 12.45
N GLY A 2 5.27 1.39 12.60
CA GLY A 2 5.87 0.63 11.49
C GLY A 2 4.94 -0.36 10.78
N PHE A 3 4.10 -1.09 11.52
CA PHE A 3 3.11 -2.00 10.93
C PHE A 3 2.11 -1.27 10.03
N LEU A 4 1.53 -0.17 10.52
CA LEU A 4 0.59 0.65 9.75
C LEU A 4 1.27 1.29 8.53
N ALA A 5 2.52 1.72 8.67
CA ALA A 5 3.32 2.19 7.54
C ALA A 5 3.45 1.10 6.46
N GLY A 6 3.73 -0.14 6.85
CA GLY A 6 3.81 -1.28 5.94
C GLY A 6 2.47 -1.59 5.25
N VAL A 7 1.38 -1.67 6.00
CA VAL A 7 0.03 -1.89 5.45
C VAL A 7 -0.33 -0.81 4.44
N LEU A 8 -0.11 0.46 4.80
CA LEU A 8 -0.45 1.58 3.94
C LEU A 8 0.43 1.63 2.68
N ALA A 9 1.73 1.38 2.81
CA ALA A 9 2.64 1.31 1.67
C ALA A 9 2.26 0.18 0.70
N GLY A 10 1.97 -1.01 1.23
CA GLY A 10 1.53 -2.14 0.41
C GLY A 10 0.19 -1.88 -0.28
N ASN A 11 -0.75 -1.21 0.40
CA ASN A 11 -2.04 -0.81 -0.18
C ASN A 11 -1.89 0.30 -1.23
N ALA A 12 -0.95 1.22 -1.04
CA ALA A 12 -0.69 2.33 -1.96
C ALA A 12 -0.06 1.87 -3.28
N PHE A 13 0.72 0.79 -3.23
CA PHE A 13 1.56 0.34 -4.34
C PHE A 13 0.76 0.01 -5.62
N PRO A 14 -0.36 -0.75 -5.61
CA PRO A 14 -1.17 -0.97 -6.79
C PRO A 14 -1.67 0.32 -7.44
N HIS A 15 -2.16 1.28 -6.66
CA HIS A 15 -2.64 2.57 -7.18
C HIS A 15 -1.51 3.35 -7.86
N PHE A 16 -0.35 3.43 -7.21
CA PHE A 16 0.82 4.11 -7.77
C PHE A 16 1.26 3.48 -9.09
N VAL A 17 1.45 2.16 -9.11
CA VAL A 17 1.88 1.41 -10.30
C VAL A 17 0.87 1.53 -11.43
N ARG A 18 -0.43 1.35 -11.15
CA ARG A 18 -1.50 1.46 -12.16
C ARG A 18 -1.57 2.88 -12.73
N GLY A 19 -1.38 3.90 -11.89
CA GLY A 19 -1.31 5.29 -12.31
C GLY A 19 -0.16 5.58 -13.29
N ILE A 20 1.09 5.26 -12.91
CA ILE A 20 2.26 5.51 -13.77
C ILE A 20 2.28 4.67 -15.05
N THR A 21 1.63 3.50 -15.03
CA THR A 21 1.50 2.61 -16.21
C THR A 21 0.26 2.90 -17.05
N ARG A 22 -0.48 3.98 -16.77
CA ARG A 22 -1.68 4.40 -17.51
C ARG A 22 -2.78 3.34 -17.57
N ARG A 23 -2.91 2.51 -16.53
CA ARG A 23 -3.98 1.50 -16.40
C ARG A 23 -5.06 2.00 -15.44
N ARG A 24 -6.31 1.64 -15.74
CA ARG A 24 -7.42 1.86 -14.80
C ARG A 24 -7.29 0.91 -13.62
N TYR A 25 -7.66 1.38 -12.43
CA TYR A 25 -7.70 0.58 -11.21
C TYR A 25 -8.74 1.19 -10.26
N PRO A 26 -9.53 0.38 -9.53
CA PRO A 26 -10.52 0.93 -8.60
C PRO A 26 -9.85 1.84 -7.56
N SER A 27 -10.37 3.05 -7.37
CA SER A 27 -9.84 4.01 -6.41
C SER A 27 -10.92 4.99 -5.95
N VAL A 28 -10.85 5.39 -4.67
CA VAL A 28 -11.78 6.35 -4.05
C VAL A 28 -11.72 7.72 -4.73
N MET A 29 -10.55 8.10 -5.27
CA MET A 29 -10.38 9.38 -5.98
C MET A 29 -10.78 9.29 -7.46
N GLY A 30 -11.15 8.11 -7.95
CA GLY A 30 -11.53 7.86 -9.34
C GLY A 30 -10.67 6.80 -10.03
N ASN A 31 -11.23 6.11 -11.03
CA ASN A 31 -10.61 4.90 -11.61
C ASN A 31 -9.59 5.18 -12.73
N GLY A 32 -9.35 6.44 -13.07
CA GLY A 32 -8.41 6.84 -14.12
C GLY A 32 -6.94 6.77 -13.67
N PRO A 33 -5.98 6.89 -14.60
CA PRO A 33 -4.55 6.87 -14.28
C PRO A 33 -4.10 7.96 -13.31
N VAL A 34 -4.50 9.22 -13.56
CA VAL A 34 -4.06 10.36 -12.74
C VAL A 34 -4.59 10.26 -11.30
N PRO A 35 -5.90 10.03 -11.05
CA PRO A 35 -6.37 9.85 -9.68
C PRO A 35 -5.73 8.65 -8.96
N ASN A 36 -5.45 7.55 -9.66
CA ASN A 36 -4.72 6.42 -9.07
C ASN A 36 -3.28 6.77 -8.70
N PHE A 37 -2.57 7.47 -9.58
CA PHE A 37 -1.22 7.94 -9.28
C PHE A 37 -1.22 8.85 -8.05
N VAL A 38 -2.11 9.85 -8.00
CA VAL A 38 -2.21 10.79 -6.87
C VAL A 38 -2.58 10.06 -5.58
N ALA A 39 -3.56 9.15 -5.62
CA ALA A 39 -3.97 8.37 -4.46
C ALA A 39 -2.83 7.48 -3.93
N GLY A 40 -2.13 6.78 -4.83
CA GLY A 40 -0.98 5.93 -4.47
C GLY A 40 0.18 6.74 -3.92
N TRP A 41 0.54 7.85 -4.58
CA TRP A 41 1.60 8.74 -4.11
C TRP A 41 1.30 9.35 -2.73
N ALA A 42 0.09 9.91 -2.54
CA ALA A 42 -0.30 10.50 -1.26
C ALA A 42 -0.28 9.45 -0.14
N SER A 43 -0.75 8.23 -0.42
CA SER A 43 -0.72 7.12 0.55
C SER A 43 0.71 6.67 0.88
N LEU A 44 1.63 6.66 -0.10
CA LEU A 44 3.06 6.40 0.14
C LEU A 44 3.71 7.49 1.00
N VAL A 45 3.36 8.76 0.81
CA VAL A 45 3.82 9.86 1.66
C VAL A 45 3.37 9.65 3.10
N VAL A 46 2.09 9.34 3.32
CA VAL A 46 1.56 9.05 4.67
C VAL A 46 2.25 7.82 5.27
N ALA A 47 2.51 6.77 4.49
CA ALA A 47 3.24 5.61 4.95
C ALA A 47 4.67 5.96 5.39
N GLY A 48 5.36 6.82 4.63
CA GLY A 48 6.67 7.37 4.99
C GLY A 48 6.64 8.16 6.30
N LEU A 49 5.63 9.01 6.51
CA LEU A 49 5.44 9.75 7.76
C LEU A 49 5.21 8.82 8.96
N LEU A 50 4.39 7.78 8.79
CA LEU A 50 4.18 6.75 9.81
C LEU A 50 5.47 5.97 10.11
N GLY A 51 6.29 5.68 9.09
CA GLY A 51 7.60 5.06 9.24
C GLY A 51 8.58 5.96 10.00
N TYR A 52 8.60 7.25 9.70
CA TYR A 52 9.41 8.24 10.43
C TYR A 52 9.02 8.34 11.91
N TRP A 53 7.72 8.44 12.21
CA TRP A 53 7.22 8.46 13.59
C TRP A 53 7.33 7.12 14.32
N ALA A 54 7.68 6.03 13.63
CA ALA A 54 7.95 4.75 14.27
C ALA A 54 9.32 4.68 14.97
N GLY A 55 10.14 5.75 14.89
CA GLY A 55 11.46 5.80 15.51
C GLY A 55 12.49 4.93 14.78
N PRO A 56 12.77 5.20 13.48
CA PRO A 56 13.67 4.38 12.67
C PRO A 56 15.10 4.30 13.23
N VAL A 57 15.55 5.30 13.97
CA VAL A 57 16.88 5.35 14.59
C VAL A 57 16.91 4.58 15.90
N GLN A 58 15.85 4.69 16.70
CA GLN A 58 15.78 4.08 18.03
C GLN A 58 15.48 2.58 17.96
N HIS A 59 14.69 2.16 16.96
CA HIS A 59 14.18 0.79 16.86
C HIS A 59 14.26 0.23 15.42
N PRO A 60 15.44 0.20 14.78
CA PRO A 60 15.56 -0.15 13.36
C PRO A 60 15.07 -1.56 13.04
N ALA A 61 15.44 -2.57 13.86
CA ALA A 61 15.04 -3.96 13.65
C ALA A 61 13.53 -4.17 13.86
N LEU A 62 12.95 -3.57 14.91
CA LEU A 62 11.52 -3.64 15.19
C LEU A 62 10.70 -2.91 14.12
N LEU A 63 11.19 -1.77 13.63
CA LEU A 63 10.59 -1.06 12.50
C LEU A 63 10.58 -1.94 11.26
N PHE A 64 11.73 -2.50 10.89
CA PHE A 64 11.85 -3.39 9.74
C PHE A 64 10.87 -4.55 9.84
N GLY A 65 10.90 -5.30 10.96
CA GLY A 65 9.99 -6.42 11.18
C GLY A 65 8.52 -6.00 11.08
N SER A 66 8.13 -4.93 11.77
CA SER A 66 6.75 -4.44 11.76
C SER A 66 6.30 -4.01 10.36
N LEU A 67 7.13 -3.25 9.64
CA LEU A 67 6.84 -2.76 8.30
C LEU A 67 6.73 -3.91 7.31
N SER A 68 7.68 -4.84 7.32
CA SER A 68 7.65 -6.05 6.48
C SER A 68 6.41 -6.89 6.75
N SER A 69 6.04 -7.10 8.02
CA SER A 69 4.81 -7.82 8.37
C SER A 69 3.56 -7.09 7.88
N GLY A 70 3.52 -5.75 7.98
CA GLY A 70 2.40 -4.95 7.46
C GLY A 70 2.22 -5.12 5.95
N VAL A 71 3.31 -5.02 5.18
CA VAL A 71 3.32 -5.27 3.73
C VAL A 71 2.85 -6.69 3.41
N LEU A 72 3.35 -7.69 4.15
CA LEU A 72 2.98 -9.09 3.94
C LEU A 72 1.47 -9.29 4.17
N VAL A 73 0.92 -8.78 5.28
CA VAL A 73 -0.50 -8.95 5.61
C VAL A 73 -1.39 -8.33 4.55
N ILE A 74 -1.12 -7.10 4.13
CA ILE A 74 -1.94 -6.44 3.11
C ILE A 74 -1.76 -7.09 1.74
N GLY A 75 -0.55 -7.58 1.42
CA GLY A 75 -0.27 -8.34 0.21
C GLY A 75 -1.05 -9.65 0.16
N LEU A 76 -1.05 -10.42 1.26
CA LEU A 76 -1.83 -11.65 1.39
C LEU A 76 -3.35 -11.38 1.30
N PHE A 77 -3.82 -10.28 1.89
CA PHE A 77 -5.21 -9.85 1.75
C PHE A 77 -5.59 -9.61 0.27
N HIS A 78 -4.74 -8.87 -0.47
CA HIS A 78 -4.97 -8.61 -1.90
C HIS A 78 -4.85 -9.87 -2.77
N ALA A 79 -3.92 -10.77 -2.44
CA ALA A 79 -3.67 -11.99 -3.19
C ALA A 79 -4.69 -13.11 -2.90
N GLY A 80 -5.33 -13.10 -1.72
CA GLY A 80 -6.29 -14.11 -1.29
C GLY A 80 -7.75 -13.67 -1.45
N PRO A 81 -8.43 -13.25 -0.37
CA PRO A 81 -9.85 -12.85 -0.41
C PRO A 81 -10.09 -11.60 -1.26
N GLY A 82 -9.06 -10.77 -1.43
CA GLY A 82 -9.05 -9.59 -2.28
C GLY A 82 -9.83 -8.40 -1.71
N ALA A 83 -9.36 -7.18 -2.01
CA ALA A 83 -10.13 -5.95 -1.79
C ALA A 83 -11.35 -5.84 -2.73
N PHE A 84 -11.34 -6.60 -3.84
CA PHE A 84 -12.37 -6.56 -4.89
C PHE A 84 -12.97 -7.94 -5.23
N GLY A 85 -12.73 -8.96 -4.39
CA GLY A 85 -13.33 -10.30 -4.50
C GLY A 85 -12.85 -11.15 -5.69
N ARG A 86 -12.95 -12.48 -5.56
CA ARG A 86 -12.62 -13.45 -6.61
C ARG A 86 -13.59 -13.38 -7.79
N LYS A 87 -13.06 -13.43 -9.02
CA LYS A 87 -13.55 -14.34 -10.07
C LYS A 87 -12.39 -14.98 -10.80
N GLU A 88 -12.21 -16.28 -10.58
CA GLU A 88 -11.57 -17.23 -11.51
C GLU A 88 -12.30 -18.56 -11.25
N PRO A 89 -13.08 -19.07 -12.22
CA PRO A 89 -12.50 -19.70 -13.42
C PRO A 89 -13.21 -19.36 -14.75
N ALA A 90 -12.50 -19.63 -15.87
CA ALA A 90 -13.10 -20.14 -17.10
C ALA A 90 -12.45 -21.50 -17.40
#